data_AF-A0A2D4ELP1-F1
#
_entry.id   AF-A0A2D4ELP1-F1
#
_cell.length_a   1.000
_cell.length_b   1.000
_cell.length_c   1.000
_cell.angle_alpha   90.00
_cell.angle_beta   90.00
_cell.angle_gamma   90.00
#
_symmetry.space_group_name_H-M   'P 1'
#
loop_
_entity.id
_entity.type
_entity.pdbx_description
1 polymer ?
#
loop_
_entity_poly.entity_id
_entity_poly.type
_entity_poly.pdbx_seq_one_letter_code
_entity_poly.pdbx_strand_id
1 'polypeptide(L)'
;MVRGGVLALEFYTPESGTWRQAHMQARFVILRMLLEAGKGLVSLHHTTGTDGKPDAVVLLDRTKITTVGKPALEGFLRKLQILKSTADVEGGRKLYEAYSAVTDNKPECFLTLRDTVLLRKEARKLFVQANTRLEGGKVQLTQYEASAAGLIRSFSERFSEDAEILERELLELTHADARFWES
;
A
#
# COMPACT_ATOMS: atom_id res chain seq x y z
N MET A 1 -4.12 -11.13 -0.74
CA MET A 1 -5.18 -10.14 -1.08
C MET A 1 -5.96 -9.71 0.16
N VAL A 2 -6.82 -10.57 0.74
CA VAL A 2 -7.72 -10.19 1.86
C VAL A 2 -7.01 -9.61 3.09
N ARG A 3 -5.91 -10.21 3.56
CA ARG A 3 -5.06 -9.62 4.61
C ARG A 3 -4.50 -8.25 4.22
N GLY A 4 -4.08 -8.10 2.96
CA GLY A 4 -3.58 -6.84 2.43
C GLY A 4 -4.65 -5.75 2.34
N GLY A 5 -5.93 -6.14 2.22
CA GLY A 5 -7.07 -5.21 2.31
C GLY A 5 -7.30 -4.73 3.73
N VAL A 6 -7.12 -5.57 4.74
CA VAL A 6 -7.19 -5.13 6.16
C VAL A 6 -6.02 -4.20 6.48
N LEU A 7 -4.78 -4.61 6.15
CA LEU A 7 -3.59 -3.77 6.36
C LEU A 7 -3.63 -2.46 5.57
N ALA A 8 -4.50 -2.35 4.56
CA ALA A 8 -4.68 -1.11 3.82
C ALA A 8 -5.22 0.03 4.69
N LEU A 9 -5.96 -0.27 5.76
CA LEU A 9 -6.53 0.74 6.65
C LEU A 9 -5.49 1.67 7.26
N GLU A 10 -4.23 1.24 7.39
CA GLU A 10 -3.10 2.11 7.75
C GLU A 10 -3.03 3.37 6.87
N PHE A 11 -3.36 3.22 5.58
CA PHE A 11 -3.24 4.25 4.55
C PHE A 11 -4.51 5.09 4.35
N TYR A 12 -5.53 4.88 5.18
CA TYR A 12 -6.72 5.72 5.20
C TYR A 12 -6.58 6.83 6.25
N THR A 13 -6.99 8.05 5.89
CA THR A 13 -7.08 9.22 6.78
C THR A 13 -8.55 9.46 7.10
N PRO A 14 -9.06 9.09 8.30
CA PRO A 14 -10.46 9.29 8.66
C PRO A 14 -10.88 10.76 8.63
N GLU A 15 -10.01 11.67 9.04
CA GLU A 15 -10.30 13.10 9.22
C GLU A 15 -10.63 13.78 7.88
N SER A 16 -9.93 13.38 6.81
CA SER A 16 -10.15 13.90 5.46
C SER A 16 -10.97 12.95 4.57
N GLY A 17 -11.28 11.74 5.04
CA GLY A 17 -11.94 10.71 4.23
C GLY A 17 -11.12 10.23 3.03
N THR A 18 -9.78 10.36 3.07
CA THR A 18 -8.92 10.11 1.90
C THR A 18 -8.02 8.89 2.05
N TRP A 19 -7.77 8.23 0.92
CA TRP A 19 -6.78 7.17 0.79
C TRP A 19 -5.43 7.76 0.33
N ARG A 20 -4.36 7.46 1.06
CA ARG A 20 -3.00 7.98 0.79
C ARG A 20 -2.17 7.09 -0.14
N GLN A 21 -2.67 5.90 -0.51
CA GLN A 21 -1.96 4.97 -1.39
C GLN A 21 -2.94 4.16 -2.24
N ALA A 22 -2.86 4.33 -3.57
CA ALA A 22 -3.82 3.80 -4.53
C ALA A 22 -3.96 2.26 -4.51
N HIS A 23 -2.85 1.54 -4.34
CA HIS A 23 -2.83 0.07 -4.31
C HIS A 23 -3.44 -0.48 -3.01
N MET A 24 -3.27 0.22 -1.89
CA MET A 24 -3.87 -0.16 -0.61
C MET A 24 -5.37 0.07 -0.66
N GLN A 25 -5.82 1.21 -1.19
CA GLN A 25 -7.24 1.44 -1.48
C GLN A 25 -7.82 0.33 -2.36
N ALA A 26 -7.14 -0.05 -3.46
CA ALA A 26 -7.59 -1.12 -4.34
C ALA A 26 -7.69 -2.48 -3.62
N ARG A 27 -6.74 -2.81 -2.75
CA ARG A 27 -6.79 -4.04 -1.94
C ARG A 27 -7.96 -4.03 -0.97
N PHE A 28 -8.28 -2.88 -0.37
CA PHE A 28 -9.46 -2.71 0.49
C PHE A 28 -10.77 -2.85 -0.30
N VAL A 29 -10.86 -2.24 -1.48
CA VAL A 29 -12.00 -2.39 -2.40
C VAL A 29 -12.24 -3.86 -2.75
N ILE A 30 -11.19 -4.61 -3.08
CA ILE A 30 -11.30 -6.05 -3.38
C ILE A 30 -11.76 -6.82 -2.13
N LEU A 31 -11.23 -6.51 -0.95
CA LEU A 31 -11.70 -7.11 0.31
C LEU A 31 -13.19 -6.86 0.54
N ARG A 32 -13.66 -5.62 0.37
CA ARG A 32 -15.06 -5.23 0.55
C ARG A 32 -15.98 -5.95 -0.44
N MET A 33 -15.57 -6.07 -1.69
CA MET A 33 -16.30 -6.85 -2.70
C MET A 33 -16.41 -8.33 -2.32
N LEU A 34 -15.33 -8.94 -1.81
CA LEU A 34 -15.35 -10.34 -1.37
C LEU A 34 -16.18 -10.57 -0.10
N LEU A 35 -16.26 -9.58 0.80
CA LEU A 35 -17.15 -9.60 1.96
C LEU A 35 -18.62 -9.48 1.54
N GLU A 36 -18.92 -8.59 0.59
CA GLU A 36 -20.27 -8.42 0.03
C GLU A 36 -20.77 -9.69 -0.67
N ALA A 37 -19.87 -10.44 -1.33
CA ALA A 37 -20.21 -11.74 -1.91
C ALA A 37 -20.77 -12.75 -0.89
N GLY A 38 -20.46 -12.55 0.40
CA GLY A 38 -21.06 -13.25 1.52
C GLY A 38 -20.77 -14.74 1.52
N LYS A 39 -21.76 -15.54 1.94
CA LYS A 39 -21.70 -17.02 2.02
C LYS A 39 -20.55 -17.56 2.88
N GLY A 40 -19.99 -16.73 3.76
CA GLY A 40 -18.83 -17.07 4.58
C GLY A 40 -17.55 -17.31 3.77
N LEU A 41 -17.40 -16.68 2.60
CA LEU A 41 -16.15 -16.73 1.84
C LEU A 41 -15.01 -16.05 2.60
N VAL A 42 -15.24 -14.82 3.07
CA VAL A 42 -14.32 -14.04 3.89
C VAL A 42 -15.06 -13.60 5.14
N SER A 43 -14.40 -13.64 6.29
CA SER A 43 -14.88 -12.99 7.51
C SER A 43 -13.73 -12.33 8.28
N LEU A 44 -14.09 -11.30 9.05
CA LEU A 44 -13.18 -10.57 9.92
C LEU A 44 -13.66 -10.75 11.35
N HIS A 45 -12.74 -11.14 12.23
CA HIS A 45 -13.02 -11.32 13.66
C HIS A 45 -12.07 -10.45 14.47
N HIS A 46 -12.64 -9.58 15.29
CA HIS A 46 -11.89 -8.86 16.32
C HIS A 46 -11.57 -9.85 17.45
N THR A 47 -10.33 -9.81 17.93
CA THR A 47 -9.77 -10.77 18.90
C THR A 47 -8.85 -10.05 19.87
N THR A 48 -8.31 -10.79 20.84
CA THR A 48 -7.26 -10.30 21.74
C THR A 48 -6.01 -11.12 21.48
N GLY A 49 -4.90 -10.44 21.22
CA GLY A 49 -3.60 -11.06 21.00
C GLY A 49 -3.08 -11.71 22.29
N THR A 50 -2.06 -12.54 22.15
CA THR A 50 -1.39 -13.20 23.30
C THR A 50 -0.74 -12.22 24.27
N ASP A 51 -0.51 -10.98 23.83
CA ASP A 51 0.00 -9.86 24.63
C ASP A 51 -1.12 -9.06 25.33
N GLY A 52 -2.37 -9.52 25.28
CA GLY A 52 -3.53 -8.88 25.90
C GLY A 52 -4.05 -7.65 25.16
N LYS A 53 -3.48 -7.29 24.01
CA LYS A 53 -3.88 -6.12 23.22
C LYS A 53 -4.87 -6.48 22.11
N PRO A 54 -5.66 -5.51 21.57
CA PRO A 54 -6.53 -5.76 20.43
C PRO A 54 -5.79 -6.41 19.25
N ASP A 55 -6.42 -7.38 18.61
CA ASP A 55 -5.91 -8.06 17.42
C ASP A 55 -7.07 -8.48 16.50
N ALA A 56 -6.78 -8.97 15.31
CA ALA A 56 -7.83 -9.43 14.39
C ALA A 56 -7.40 -10.62 13.55
N VAL A 57 -8.38 -11.48 13.24
CA VAL A 57 -8.22 -12.65 12.38
C VAL A 57 -9.02 -12.45 11.09
N VAL A 58 -8.34 -12.65 9.96
CA VAL A 58 -8.96 -12.70 8.63
C VAL A 58 -9.12 -14.17 8.24
N LEU A 59 -10.37 -14.63 8.11
CA LEU A 59 -10.66 -15.98 7.65
C LEU A 59 -11.03 -15.97 6.17
N LEU A 60 -10.53 -16.98 5.43
CA LEU A 60 -10.86 -17.21 4.03
C LEU A 60 -11.20 -18.69 3.85
N ASP A 61 -12.43 -18.97 3.44
CA ASP A 61 -12.90 -20.32 3.15
C ASP A 61 -12.41 -20.75 1.75
N ARG A 62 -11.39 -21.62 1.74
CA ARG A 62 -10.77 -22.12 0.51
C ARG A 62 -11.78 -22.81 -0.42
N THR A 63 -12.77 -23.51 0.14
CA THR A 63 -13.75 -24.28 -0.64
C THR A 63 -14.69 -23.39 -1.43
N LYS A 64 -14.83 -22.13 -1.02
CA LYS A 64 -15.73 -21.13 -1.63
C LYS A 64 -15.04 -20.18 -2.60
N ILE A 65 -13.72 -20.26 -2.74
CA ILE A 65 -12.98 -19.37 -3.67
C ILE A 65 -13.54 -19.49 -5.08
N THR A 66 -13.72 -20.71 -5.58
CA THR A 66 -14.19 -20.94 -6.95
C THR A 66 -15.70 -20.74 -7.09
N THR A 67 -16.49 -21.10 -6.08
CA THR A 67 -17.96 -21.11 -6.16
C THR A 67 -18.61 -19.79 -5.76
N VAL A 68 -17.93 -18.97 -4.95
CA VAL A 68 -18.41 -17.66 -4.48
C VAL A 68 -17.50 -16.54 -4.94
N GLY A 69 -16.18 -16.67 -4.70
CA GLY A 69 -15.22 -15.61 -4.99
C GLY A 69 -15.03 -15.32 -6.47
N LYS A 70 -14.87 -16.36 -7.30
CA LYS A 70 -14.68 -16.21 -8.74
C LYS A 70 -15.87 -15.54 -9.43
N PRO A 71 -17.14 -15.95 -9.24
CA PRO A 71 -18.29 -15.25 -9.83
C PRO A 71 -18.41 -13.79 -9.37
N ALA A 72 -18.15 -13.50 -8.10
CA ALA A 72 -18.16 -12.13 -7.58
C ALA A 72 -17.10 -11.25 -8.25
N LEU A 73 -15.86 -11.77 -8.36
CA LEU A 73 -14.76 -11.08 -9.02
C LEU A 73 -15.04 -10.88 -10.52
N GLU A 74 -15.61 -11.87 -11.20
CA GLU A 74 -16.00 -11.75 -12.61
C GLU A 74 -17.01 -10.62 -12.83
N GLY A 75 -18.07 -10.56 -12.01
CA GLY A 75 -19.06 -9.50 -12.07
C GLY A 75 -18.46 -8.12 -11.79
N PHE A 76 -17.55 -8.04 -10.81
CA PHE A 76 -16.87 -6.79 -10.46
C PHE A 76 -15.93 -6.30 -11.57
N LEU A 77 -15.08 -7.18 -12.11
CA LEU A 77 -14.15 -6.85 -13.20
C LEU A 77 -14.89 -6.41 -14.47
N ARG A 78 -16.03 -7.05 -14.79
CA ARG A 78 -16.88 -6.65 -15.92
C ARG A 78 -17.37 -5.21 -15.76
N LYS A 79 -17.89 -4.85 -14.58
CA LYS A 79 -18.34 -3.47 -14.28
C LYS A 79 -17.19 -2.47 -14.41
N LEU A 80 -16.04 -2.76 -13.80
CA LEU A 80 -14.86 -1.90 -13.87
C LEU A 80 -14.43 -1.64 -15.33
N GLN A 81 -14.35 -2.71 -16.14
CA GLN A 81 -13.88 -2.58 -17.51
C GLN A 81 -14.87 -1.84 -18.40
N ILE A 82 -16.19 -2.07 -18.23
CA ILE A 82 -17.22 -1.32 -18.98
C ILE A 82 -17.08 0.18 -18.69
N LEU A 83 -17.14 0.56 -17.40
CA LEU A 83 -17.08 1.97 -16.97
C LEU A 83 -15.78 2.65 -17.44
N LYS A 84 -14.64 1.94 -17.34
CA LYS A 84 -13.36 2.41 -17.85
C LYS A 84 -13.38 2.62 -19.36
N SER A 85 -13.90 1.65 -20.13
CA SER A 85 -13.86 1.68 -21.59
C SER A 85 -14.80 2.73 -22.19
N THR A 86 -15.90 3.04 -21.50
CA THR A 86 -16.86 4.06 -21.92
C THR A 86 -16.58 5.44 -21.33
N ALA A 87 -15.48 5.62 -20.60
CA ALA A 87 -15.14 6.85 -19.88
C ALA A 87 -16.29 7.37 -18.98
N ASP A 88 -17.08 6.47 -18.40
CA ASP A 88 -18.17 6.82 -17.49
C ASP A 88 -17.62 7.12 -16.10
N VAL A 89 -17.22 8.37 -15.89
CA VAL A 89 -16.62 8.84 -14.64
C VAL A 89 -17.62 8.85 -13.48
N GLU A 90 -18.89 9.16 -13.73
CA GLU A 90 -19.92 9.21 -12.69
C GLU A 90 -20.23 7.81 -12.16
N GLY A 91 -20.46 6.86 -13.08
CA GLY A 91 -20.65 5.45 -12.74
C GLY A 91 -19.40 4.84 -12.11
N GLY A 92 -18.21 5.18 -12.63
CA GLY A 92 -16.92 4.75 -12.11
C GLY A 92 -16.69 5.19 -10.66
N ARG A 93 -16.89 6.49 -10.36
CA ARG A 93 -16.78 7.03 -9.01
C ARG A 93 -17.79 6.40 -8.07
N LYS A 94 -19.06 6.36 -8.46
CA LYS A 94 -20.13 5.77 -7.64
C LYS A 94 -19.81 4.32 -7.26
N LEU A 95 -19.34 3.50 -8.20
CA LEU A 95 -18.96 2.11 -7.93
C LEU A 95 -17.75 2.03 -6.99
N TYR A 96 -16.66 2.72 -7.31
CA TYR A 96 -15.39 2.55 -6.63
C TYR A 96 -15.37 3.20 -5.24
N GLU A 97 -15.96 4.39 -5.11
CA GLU A 97 -16.09 5.11 -3.84
C GLU A 97 -16.93 4.31 -2.83
N ALA A 98 -18.02 3.67 -3.28
CA ALA A 98 -18.85 2.82 -2.42
C ALA A 98 -18.08 1.66 -1.78
N TYR A 99 -17.22 0.97 -2.53
CA TYR A 99 -16.37 -0.09 -1.97
C TYR A 99 -15.16 0.44 -1.22
N SER A 100 -14.68 1.65 -1.53
CA SER A 100 -13.53 2.24 -0.84
C SER A 100 -13.90 3.02 0.43
N ALA A 101 -15.20 3.24 0.68
CA ALA A 101 -15.70 3.87 1.89
C ALA A 101 -15.36 3.03 3.13
N VAL A 102 -14.79 3.69 4.14
CA VAL A 102 -14.41 3.08 5.41
C VAL A 102 -15.38 3.57 6.48
N THR A 103 -16.18 2.66 7.02
CA THR A 103 -17.16 2.96 8.06
C THR A 103 -17.00 2.00 9.24
N ASP A 104 -17.59 2.34 10.37
CA ASP A 104 -17.60 1.48 11.57
C ASP A 104 -18.86 0.61 11.67
N ASN A 105 -19.46 0.28 10.53
CA ASN A 105 -20.65 -0.56 10.49
C ASN A 105 -20.30 -2.01 10.87
N LYS A 106 -21.22 -2.65 11.60
CA LYS A 106 -21.13 -4.08 11.90
C LYS A 106 -21.35 -4.94 10.64
N PRO A 107 -20.76 -6.14 10.57
CA PRO A 107 -19.93 -6.77 11.61
C PRO A 107 -18.44 -6.39 11.58
N GLU A 108 -17.94 -5.75 10.53
CA GLU A 108 -16.49 -5.56 10.35
C GLU A 108 -15.88 -4.44 11.19
N CYS A 109 -16.62 -3.36 11.47
CA CYS A 109 -16.16 -2.18 12.21
C CYS A 109 -14.77 -1.70 11.74
N PHE A 110 -14.67 -1.23 10.49
CA PHE A 110 -13.37 -0.97 9.85
C PHE A 110 -12.61 0.21 10.45
N LEU A 111 -13.28 1.19 11.06
CA LEU A 111 -12.59 2.29 11.75
C LEU A 111 -11.97 1.79 13.06
N THR A 112 -12.70 0.99 13.83
CA THR A 112 -12.15 0.30 15.01
C THR A 112 -11.01 -0.65 14.63
N LEU A 113 -11.16 -1.40 13.53
CA LEU A 113 -10.14 -2.32 13.03
C LEU A 113 -8.88 -1.57 12.59
N ARG A 114 -9.01 -0.36 12.04
CA ARG A 114 -7.88 0.49 11.65
C ARG A 114 -6.97 0.79 12.84
N ASP A 115 -7.53 1.09 14.02
CA ASP A 115 -6.73 1.37 15.20
C ASP A 115 -5.92 0.15 15.63
N THR A 116 -6.49 -1.05 15.49
CA THR A 116 -5.77 -2.31 15.68
C THR A 116 -4.66 -2.50 14.64
N VAL A 117 -4.92 -2.19 13.36
CA VAL A 117 -3.90 -2.26 12.29
C VAL A 117 -2.73 -1.32 12.59
N LEU A 118 -3.00 -0.09 13.05
CA LEU A 118 -1.96 0.87 13.44
C LEU A 118 -1.20 0.40 14.68
N LEU A 119 -1.88 -0.19 15.67
CA LEU A 119 -1.26 -0.76 16.85
C LEU A 119 -0.30 -1.91 16.52
N ARG A 120 -0.65 -2.74 15.53
CA ARG A 120 0.11 -3.93 15.09
C ARG A 120 1.08 -3.63 13.94
N LYS A 121 1.25 -2.37 13.56
CA LYS A 121 2.06 -1.95 12.42
C LYS A 121 3.55 -2.24 12.65
N GLU A 122 4.18 -2.82 11.64
CA GLU A 122 5.63 -2.93 11.56
C GLU A 122 6.21 -1.79 10.71
N ALA A 123 7.40 -1.31 11.08
CA ALA A 123 8.13 -0.35 10.27
C ALA A 123 8.47 -0.96 8.89
N ARG A 124 8.30 -0.18 7.82
CA ARG A 124 8.69 -0.61 6.48
C ARG A 124 10.19 -0.83 6.43
N LYS A 125 10.59 -1.98 5.87
CA LYS A 125 12.00 -2.31 5.66
C LYS A 125 12.59 -1.38 4.60
N LEU A 126 13.83 -0.96 4.81
CA LEU A 126 14.65 -0.32 3.80
C LEU A 126 15.42 -1.40 3.03
N PHE A 127 15.65 -1.17 1.74
CA PHE A 127 16.40 -2.08 0.88
C PHE A 127 17.72 -1.46 0.51
N VAL A 128 18.80 -2.21 0.70
CA VAL A 128 20.14 -1.81 0.30
C VAL A 128 20.39 -2.28 -1.13
N GLN A 129 20.79 -1.35 -2.01
CA GLN A 129 21.05 -1.65 -3.42
C GLN A 129 22.55 -1.71 -3.69
N ALA A 130 22.95 -2.63 -4.56
CA ALA A 130 24.33 -2.72 -5.03
C ALA A 130 24.73 -1.51 -5.88
N ASN A 131 26.04 -1.34 -6.05
CA ASN A 131 26.65 -0.45 -7.04
C ASN A 131 27.38 -1.27 -8.11
N THR A 132 27.64 -0.65 -9.25
CA THR A 132 28.51 -1.18 -10.29
C THR A 132 29.67 -0.24 -10.55
N ARG A 133 30.88 -0.77 -10.72
CA ARG A 133 32.09 0.02 -11.01
C ARG A 133 32.79 -0.47 -12.26
N LEU A 134 33.38 0.46 -13.02
CA LEU A 134 34.23 0.14 -14.16
C LEU A 134 35.69 0.13 -13.71
N GLU A 135 36.33 -1.05 -13.70
CA GLU A 135 37.73 -1.22 -13.34
C GLU A 135 38.45 -1.97 -14.45
N GLY A 136 39.46 -1.33 -15.06
CA GLY A 136 40.25 -1.94 -16.15
C GLY A 136 39.40 -2.40 -17.34
N GLY A 137 38.33 -1.66 -17.67
CA GLY A 137 37.41 -2.00 -18.75
C GLY A 137 36.41 -3.11 -18.43
N LYS A 138 36.36 -3.60 -17.18
CA LYS A 138 35.40 -4.60 -16.72
C LYS A 138 34.46 -4.02 -15.67
N VAL A 139 33.19 -4.38 -15.74
CA VAL A 139 32.19 -3.98 -14.74
C VAL A 139 32.23 -4.96 -13.56
N GLN A 140 32.36 -4.42 -12.35
CA GLN A 140 32.29 -5.15 -11.08
C GLN A 140 31.03 -4.77 -10.31
N LEU A 141 30.47 -5.72 -9.55
CA LEU A 141 29.31 -5.52 -8.69
C LEU A 141 29.78 -5.38 -7.23
N THR A 142 29.47 -4.24 -6.62
CA THR A 142 29.76 -3.97 -5.19
C THR A 142 28.49 -4.12 -4.38
N GLN A 143 28.48 -5.07 -3.44
CA GLN A 143 27.36 -5.32 -2.53
C GLN A 143 27.63 -4.73 -1.15
N TYR A 144 26.54 -4.47 -0.42
CA TYR A 144 26.57 -3.82 0.89
C TYR A 144 25.71 -4.62 1.88
N GLU A 145 26.03 -4.50 3.16
CA GLU A 145 25.27 -5.14 4.23
C GLU A 145 23.83 -4.60 4.29
N ALA A 146 22.86 -5.46 4.63
CA ALA A 146 21.45 -5.08 4.85
C ALA A 146 21.25 -4.37 6.21
N SER A 147 21.99 -3.28 6.43
CA SER A 147 21.97 -2.46 7.64
C SER A 147 21.82 -0.98 7.29
N ALA A 148 21.53 -0.13 8.27
CA ALA A 148 21.50 1.33 8.05
C ALA A 148 22.86 1.85 7.57
N ALA A 149 23.97 1.35 8.15
CA ALA A 149 25.32 1.69 7.74
C ALA A 149 25.63 1.21 6.31
N GLY A 150 25.21 -0.02 5.96
CA GLY A 150 25.35 -0.53 4.59
C GLY A 150 24.55 0.26 3.57
N LEU A 151 23.33 0.72 3.93
CA LEU A 151 22.54 1.62 3.10
C LEU A 151 23.26 2.94 2.84
N ILE A 152 23.74 3.61 3.89
CA ILE A 152 24.50 4.88 3.77
C ILE A 152 25.72 4.68 2.89
N ARG A 153 26.52 3.64 3.17
CA ARG A 153 27.72 3.32 2.38
C ARG A 153 27.40 3.10 0.91
N SER A 154 26.28 2.45 0.59
CA SER A 154 25.84 2.24 -0.78
C SER A 154 25.54 3.53 -1.55
N PHE A 155 25.23 4.63 -0.88
CA PHE A 155 25.04 5.95 -1.49
C PHE A 155 26.32 6.77 -1.49
N SER A 156 27.10 6.76 -0.39
CA SER A 156 28.41 7.45 -0.34
C SER A 156 29.35 6.98 -1.43
N GLU A 157 29.28 5.70 -1.80
CA GLU A 157 30.09 5.11 -2.86
C GLU A 157 29.46 5.24 -4.27
N ARG A 158 28.22 5.74 -4.40
CA ARG A 158 27.47 5.67 -5.67
C ARG A 158 27.95 6.67 -6.73
N PHE A 159 28.30 7.88 -6.29
CA PHE A 159 28.64 9.02 -7.15
C PHE A 159 30.08 9.48 -6.89
N SER A 160 31.03 8.55 -7.00
CA SER A 160 32.41 8.78 -6.59
C SER A 160 33.17 9.83 -7.43
N GLU A 161 32.65 10.21 -8.59
CA GLU A 161 33.30 11.13 -9.53
C GLU A 161 32.79 12.58 -9.39
N ASP A 162 31.52 12.76 -9.00
CA ASP A 162 30.80 14.02 -9.17
C ASP A 162 29.84 14.37 -8.00
N ALA A 163 29.94 13.69 -6.85
CA ALA A 163 29.07 13.93 -5.68
C ALA A 163 28.93 15.41 -5.29
N GLU A 164 30.04 16.15 -5.18
CA GLU A 164 30.01 17.58 -4.80
C GLU A 164 29.32 18.47 -5.84
N ILE A 165 29.38 18.08 -7.13
CA ILE A 165 28.68 18.78 -8.20
C ILE A 165 27.19 18.53 -8.07
N LEU A 166 26.78 17.27 -7.91
CA LEU A 166 25.38 16.88 -7.73
C LEU A 166 24.75 17.56 -6.50
N GLU A 167 25.46 17.61 -5.38
CA GLU A 167 25.00 18.29 -4.17
C GLU A 167 24.76 19.79 -4.40
N ARG A 168 25.70 20.47 -5.07
CA ARG A 168 25.55 21.89 -5.41
C ARG A 168 24.37 22.13 -6.35
N GLU A 169 24.24 21.33 -7.40
CA GLU A 169 23.14 21.47 -8.37
C GLU A 169 21.76 21.24 -7.72
N LEU A 170 21.64 20.24 -6.84
CA LEU A 170 20.42 20.01 -6.08
C LEU A 170 20.04 21.21 -5.21
N LEU A 171 21.02 21.87 -4.59
CA LEU A 171 20.79 23.09 -3.79
C LEU A 171 20.37 24.27 -4.66
N GLU A 172 21.05 24.49 -5.79
CA GLU A 172 20.69 25.57 -6.73
C GLU A 172 19.27 25.42 -7.27
N LEU A 173 18.88 24.21 -7.67
CA LEU A 173 17.51 23.91 -8.12
C LEU A 173 16.49 24.15 -7.01
N THR A 174 16.81 23.72 -5.78
CA THR A 174 15.92 23.94 -4.62
C THR A 174 15.74 25.43 -4.33
N HIS A 175 16.82 26.21 -4.38
CA HIS A 175 16.76 27.65 -4.14
C HIS A 175 16.01 28.42 -5.23
N ALA A 176 16.15 28.02 -6.50
CA ALA A 176 15.45 28.67 -7.61
C ALA A 176 13.92 28.61 -7.45
N ASP A 177 13.41 27.52 -6.88
CA ASP A 177 11.98 27.31 -6.66
C ASP A 177 11.49 27.70 -5.26
N ALA A 178 12.39 28.07 -4.34
CA ALA A 178 12.08 28.30 -2.91
C ALA A 178 10.86 29.22 -2.67
N ARG A 179 10.72 30.26 -3.50
CA ARG A 179 9.62 31.24 -3.48
C ARG A 179 8.21 30.64 -3.62
N PHE A 180 8.08 29.41 -4.13
CA PHE A 180 6.77 28.76 -4.27
C PHE A 180 6.25 28.15 -2.96
N TRP A 181 7.09 28.08 -1.92
CA TRP A 181 6.72 27.54 -0.60
C TRP A 181 6.86 28.58 0.52
N GLU A 182 7.37 29.77 0.23
CA GLU A 182 7.34 30.91 1.14
C GLU A 182 5.89 31.42 1.26
N SER A 183 5.25 31.06 2.36
CA SER A 183 3.92 31.55 2.77
C SER A 183 3.99 32.92 3.42
#